data_AF-A0A0G3G7Z7-F1
#
_entry.id   AF-A0A0G3G7Z7-F1
#
_cell.length_a   1.000
_cell.length_b   1.000
_cell.length_c   1.000
_cell.angle_alpha   90.00
_cell.angle_beta   90.00
_cell.angle_gamma   90.00
#
_symmetry.space_group_name_H-M   'P 1'
#
loop_
_entity.id
_entity.type
_entity.pdbx_description
1 polymer ?
#
loop_
_entity_poly.entity_id
_entity_poly.type
_entity_poly.pdbx_seq_one_letter_code
_entity_poly.pdbx_strand_id
1 'polypeptide(L)'
;MGVLFRLSLAFATLLMGGCERPPAPPLDQQLYIWQRQWTPAHAPALRQSHTDFSSLRVLALQAFPGAGWNRARIDPLLLKADGRPLIAVIRLDGQLKSLDQDEVIAQIQQVLNDWQAQGLAPVGVEIDHDAGNARLPAYGQFLRQLRQRLPASLRLSITALPAWLDSPALPEVLATVQSSVLQVHAVSDPRLGLFDPDQARRWAERWSAVTTRPFYLALPAYGVALLTQESGAPVVESEVPIDLGSERRELLADPQQVAGLAASLRADPPKHLAGLIWFRLPLAGDRRAWSLTTLAAVARGDALTRRLVVQLAERDGLYDIALVNQGNLDSPWPQRLTLSVGGCDGVDALAGYTLQQTPGLLTFTRIREGRLAAGAQRAIGWARCTKIDQGGFNVDP
;
A
#
# COMPACT_ATOMS: atom_id res chain seq x y z
N MET A 1 -46.39 45.70 33.28
CA MET A 1 -44.97 45.79 32.86
C MET A 1 -44.29 44.42 33.02
N GLY A 2 -44.73 43.39 32.28
CA GLY A 2 -44.27 42.01 32.55
C GLY A 2 -44.52 40.97 31.45
N VAL A 3 -44.88 41.39 30.23
CA VAL A 3 -45.15 40.45 29.12
C VAL A 3 -44.21 40.68 27.92
N LEU A 4 -43.61 41.87 27.80
CA LEU A 4 -42.71 42.23 26.69
C LEU A 4 -41.27 41.70 26.85
N PHE A 5 -40.86 41.25 28.05
CA PHE A 5 -39.50 40.74 28.27
C PHE A 5 -39.32 39.24 27.98
N ARG A 6 -40.43 38.48 27.82
CA ARG A 6 -40.37 37.03 27.54
C ARG A 6 -40.33 36.70 26.06
N LEU A 7 -40.69 37.62 25.18
CA LEU A 7 -40.60 37.45 23.73
C LEU A 7 -39.18 37.68 23.18
N SER A 8 -38.34 38.44 23.88
CA SER A 8 -36.95 38.70 23.46
C SER A 8 -36.00 37.51 23.72
N LEU A 9 -36.34 36.62 24.65
CA LEU A 9 -35.50 35.44 24.96
C LEU A 9 -35.84 34.22 24.09
N ALA A 10 -37.06 34.15 23.55
CA ALA A 10 -37.49 33.08 22.66
C ALA A 10 -36.99 33.26 21.22
N PHE A 11 -36.61 34.48 20.81
CA PHE A 11 -36.03 34.73 19.48
C PHE A 11 -34.50 34.54 19.44
N ALA A 12 -33.83 34.50 20.60
CA ALA A 12 -32.38 34.29 20.69
C ALA A 12 -31.97 32.79 20.65
N THR A 13 -32.90 31.87 20.89
CA THR A 13 -32.64 30.42 20.88
C THR A 13 -32.87 29.76 19.52
N LEU A 14 -33.55 30.44 18.58
CA LEU A 14 -33.79 29.95 17.21
C LEU A 14 -32.67 30.30 16.21
N LEU A 15 -31.63 31.02 16.64
CA LEU A 15 -30.46 31.35 15.79
C LEU A 15 -29.22 30.47 16.08
N MET A 16 -29.34 29.47 16.95
CA MET A 16 -28.30 28.44 17.16
C MET A 16 -28.55 27.16 16.36
N GLY A 17 -29.25 27.26 15.22
CA GLY A 17 -29.16 26.26 14.15
C GLY A 17 -27.79 26.40 13.49
N GLY A 18 -26.75 25.94 14.18
CA GLY A 18 -25.38 25.95 13.70
C GLY A 18 -25.32 25.36 12.30
N CYS A 19 -24.59 26.02 11.41
CA CYS A 19 -24.24 25.51 10.09
C CYS A 19 -23.50 24.17 10.25
N GLU A 20 -24.22 23.06 10.38
CA GLU A 20 -23.64 21.74 10.17
C GLU A 20 -23.24 21.69 8.70
N ARG A 21 -21.93 21.78 8.46
CA ARG A 21 -21.37 21.56 7.13
C ARG A 21 -21.77 20.14 6.72
N PRO A 22 -22.32 19.95 5.50
CA PRO A 22 -22.60 18.60 5.03
C PRO A 22 -21.32 17.77 5.14
N PRO A 23 -21.43 16.49 5.57
CA PRO A 23 -20.26 15.64 5.74
C PRO A 23 -19.47 15.61 4.43
N ALA A 24 -18.14 15.75 4.55
CA ALA A 24 -17.26 15.63 3.39
C ALA A 24 -17.50 14.26 2.71
N PRO A 25 -17.48 14.18 1.37
CA PRO A 25 -17.57 12.90 0.70
C PRO A 25 -16.44 11.98 1.21
N PRO A 26 -16.69 10.67 1.32
CA PRO A 26 -15.66 9.74 1.78
C PRO A 26 -14.44 9.81 0.85
N LEU A 27 -13.25 9.69 1.44
CA LEU A 27 -12.00 9.62 0.68
C LEU A 27 -12.03 8.40 -0.23
N ASP A 28 -11.91 8.63 -1.53
CA ASP A 28 -11.84 7.58 -2.53
C ASP A 28 -10.67 6.62 -2.24
N GLN A 29 -10.82 5.34 -2.57
CA GLN A 29 -9.80 4.32 -2.37
C GLN A 29 -9.41 3.75 -3.73
N GLN A 30 -8.15 3.91 -4.13
CA GLN A 30 -7.65 3.41 -5.42
C GLN A 30 -6.41 2.54 -5.22
N LEU A 31 -6.04 1.77 -6.24
CA LEU A 31 -4.97 0.79 -6.12
C LEU A 31 -4.00 0.86 -7.30
N TYR A 32 -2.70 0.86 -6.99
CA TYR A 32 -1.66 0.65 -7.99
C TYR A 32 -1.48 -0.83 -8.29
N ILE A 33 -1.34 -1.18 -9.56
CA ILE A 33 -0.86 -2.49 -10.04
C ILE A 33 0.52 -2.27 -10.65
N TRP A 34 1.57 -2.66 -9.93
CA TRP A 34 2.97 -2.37 -10.28
C TRP A 34 3.73 -3.55 -10.89
N GLN A 35 3.04 -4.67 -11.09
CA GLN A 35 3.67 -5.87 -11.64
C GLN A 35 3.94 -5.69 -13.14
N ARG A 36 5.22 -5.75 -13.51
CA ARG A 36 5.68 -5.65 -14.91
C ARG A 36 5.29 -6.86 -15.75
N GLN A 37 5.02 -7.99 -15.11
CA GLN A 37 4.54 -9.20 -15.75
C GLN A 37 3.37 -9.78 -14.96
N TRP A 38 2.22 -9.86 -15.61
CA TRP A 38 1.03 -10.42 -15.01
C TRP A 38 1.10 -11.94 -14.96
N THR A 39 0.48 -12.50 -13.93
CA THR A 39 0.46 -13.92 -13.60
C THR A 39 -0.98 -14.34 -13.26
N PRO A 40 -1.30 -15.66 -13.24
CA PRO A 40 -2.62 -16.13 -12.82
C PRO A 40 -3.07 -15.65 -11.43
N ALA A 41 -2.14 -15.25 -10.55
CA ALA A 41 -2.45 -14.70 -9.24
C ALA A 41 -3.19 -13.35 -9.27
N HIS A 42 -3.18 -12.63 -10.40
CA HIS A 42 -3.88 -11.34 -10.54
C HIS A 42 -5.40 -11.53 -10.54
N ALA A 43 -5.91 -12.62 -11.13
CA ALA A 43 -7.34 -12.86 -11.24
C ALA A 43 -8.07 -12.93 -9.88
N PRO A 44 -7.63 -13.75 -8.90
CA PRO A 44 -8.25 -13.73 -7.57
C PRO A 44 -8.02 -12.40 -6.84
N ALA A 45 -6.85 -11.77 -6.98
CA ALA A 45 -6.55 -10.51 -6.30
C ALA A 45 -7.44 -9.36 -6.80
N LEU A 46 -7.70 -9.27 -8.11
CA LEU A 46 -8.61 -8.29 -8.69
C LEU A 46 -10.06 -8.52 -8.24
N ARG A 47 -10.55 -9.77 -8.30
CA ARG A 47 -11.90 -10.10 -7.81
C ARG A 47 -12.10 -9.76 -6.33
N GLN A 48 -11.15 -10.13 -5.48
CA GLN A 48 -11.24 -9.92 -4.03
C GLN A 48 -11.13 -8.45 -3.63
N SER A 49 -10.44 -7.63 -4.45
CA SER A 49 -10.24 -6.19 -4.20
C SER A 49 -11.29 -5.30 -4.88
N HIS A 50 -12.23 -5.88 -5.64
CA HIS A 50 -13.12 -5.14 -6.53
C HIS A 50 -14.02 -4.15 -5.79
N THR A 51 -14.57 -4.56 -4.64
CA THR A 51 -15.49 -3.75 -3.84
C THR A 51 -14.80 -2.68 -3.00
N ASP A 52 -13.51 -2.85 -2.71
CA ASP A 52 -12.78 -1.97 -1.80
C ASP A 52 -12.07 -0.82 -2.54
N PHE A 53 -11.76 -0.99 -3.83
CA PHE A 53 -11.02 0.01 -4.61
C PHE A 53 -11.74 0.38 -5.90
N SER A 54 -12.01 1.67 -6.07
CA SER A 54 -12.83 2.22 -7.15
C SER A 54 -12.13 2.21 -8.50
N SER A 55 -10.79 2.35 -8.53
CA SER A 55 -10.01 2.56 -9.76
C SER A 55 -8.69 1.80 -9.74
N LEU A 56 -8.26 1.35 -10.92
CA LEU A 56 -7.00 0.65 -11.14
C LEU A 56 -5.98 1.55 -11.84
N ARG A 57 -4.84 1.78 -11.19
CA ARG A 57 -3.70 2.50 -11.75
C ARG A 57 -2.62 1.51 -12.14
N VAL A 58 -2.55 1.18 -13.43
CA VAL A 58 -1.74 0.07 -13.92
C VAL A 58 -0.46 0.61 -14.52
N LEU A 59 0.69 0.10 -14.05
CA LEU A 59 1.98 0.34 -14.70
C LEU A 59 1.88 -0.12 -16.15
N ALA A 60 1.97 0.80 -17.09
CA ALA A 60 1.81 0.54 -18.51
C ALA A 60 3.16 0.56 -19.24
N LEU A 61 4.00 1.53 -18.87
CA LEU A 61 5.26 1.84 -19.53
C LEU A 61 6.28 2.35 -18.52
N GLN A 62 7.53 1.98 -18.70
CA GLN A 62 8.65 2.50 -17.91
C GLN A 62 9.83 2.86 -18.81
N ALA A 63 10.43 4.02 -18.59
CA ALA A 63 11.74 4.39 -19.14
C ALA A 63 12.83 4.15 -18.09
N PHE A 64 13.82 3.32 -18.44
CA PHE A 64 14.98 3.02 -17.61
C PHE A 64 16.22 3.80 -18.08
N PRO A 65 17.04 4.34 -17.16
CA PRO A 65 18.32 4.93 -17.49
C PRO A 65 19.22 3.91 -18.20
N GLY A 66 19.67 4.22 -19.41
CA GLY A 66 20.58 3.37 -20.20
C GLY A 66 19.95 2.13 -20.85
N ALA A 67 18.84 1.60 -20.32
CA ALA A 67 18.16 0.41 -20.85
C ALA A 67 16.94 0.72 -21.74
N GLY A 68 16.48 1.98 -21.77
CA GLY A 68 15.40 2.42 -22.64
C GLY A 68 14.01 2.03 -22.12
N TRP A 69 13.06 1.84 -23.04
CA TRP A 69 11.64 1.65 -22.74
C TRP A 69 11.26 0.19 -22.51
N ASN A 70 10.39 -0.04 -21.53
CA ASN A 70 9.83 -1.36 -21.23
C ASN A 70 8.31 -1.26 -20.99
N ARG A 71 7.54 -2.13 -21.67
CA ARG A 71 6.09 -2.23 -21.51
C ARG A 71 5.75 -3.32 -20.51
N ALA A 72 4.81 -3.03 -19.62
CA ALA A 72 4.27 -4.06 -18.75
C ALA A 72 3.48 -5.09 -19.57
N ARG A 73 3.70 -6.37 -19.28
CA ARG A 73 2.95 -7.49 -19.86
C ARG A 73 1.68 -7.70 -19.04
N ILE A 74 0.64 -6.95 -19.38
CA ILE A 74 -0.69 -7.01 -18.73
C ILE A 74 -1.55 -8.16 -19.30
N ASP A 75 -2.65 -8.49 -18.61
CA ASP A 75 -3.73 -9.32 -19.15
C ASP A 75 -4.94 -8.42 -19.49
N PRO A 76 -5.14 -8.07 -20.78
CA PRO A 76 -6.21 -7.17 -21.19
C PRO A 76 -7.60 -7.80 -21.07
N LEU A 77 -7.74 -9.13 -21.18
CA LEU A 77 -9.03 -9.78 -21.01
C LEU A 77 -9.47 -9.71 -19.54
N LEU A 78 -8.52 -9.92 -18.63
CA LEU A 78 -8.78 -9.78 -17.20
C LEU A 78 -9.15 -8.35 -16.80
N LEU A 79 -8.45 -7.34 -17.32
CA LEU A 79 -8.79 -5.93 -17.09
C LEU A 79 -10.15 -5.54 -17.66
N LYS A 80 -10.48 -6.02 -18.87
CA LYS A 80 -11.79 -5.78 -19.48
C LYS A 80 -12.92 -6.43 -18.68
N ALA A 81 -12.69 -7.63 -18.14
CA ALA A 81 -13.67 -8.32 -17.30
C ALA A 81 -13.83 -7.67 -15.92
N ASP A 82 -12.76 -7.08 -15.36
CA ASP A 82 -12.81 -6.35 -14.09
C ASP A 82 -13.66 -5.07 -14.19
N GLY A 83 -13.53 -4.32 -15.29
CA GLY A 83 -14.43 -3.22 -15.64
C GLY A 83 -14.29 -1.95 -14.81
N ARG A 84 -13.40 -1.89 -13.81
CA ARG A 84 -13.11 -0.64 -13.09
C ARG A 84 -12.42 0.39 -14.01
N PRO A 85 -12.59 1.70 -13.73
CA PRO A 85 -11.83 2.75 -14.39
C PRO A 85 -10.32 2.47 -14.39
N LEU A 86 -9.71 2.53 -15.58
CA LEU A 86 -8.29 2.24 -15.79
C LEU A 86 -7.50 3.53 -16.02
N ILE A 87 -6.41 3.70 -15.29
CA ILE A 87 -5.44 4.77 -15.50
C ILE A 87 -4.12 4.11 -15.92
N ALA A 88 -3.59 4.49 -17.08
CA ALA A 88 -2.29 4.03 -17.55
C ALA A 88 -1.19 4.84 -16.88
N VAL A 89 -0.33 4.19 -16.08
CA VAL A 89 0.78 4.84 -15.39
C VAL A 89 2.06 4.69 -16.21
N ILE A 90 2.73 5.82 -16.45
CA ILE A 90 3.96 5.94 -17.22
C ILE A 90 5.08 6.32 -16.28
N ARG A 91 5.98 5.39 -15.97
CA ARG A 91 7.11 5.63 -15.06
C ARG A 91 8.31 6.20 -15.82
N LEU A 92 8.74 7.38 -15.44
CA LEU A 92 9.94 8.05 -15.93
C LEU A 92 10.94 8.11 -14.78
N ASP A 93 12.00 7.31 -14.84
CA ASP A 93 12.99 7.24 -13.76
C ASP A 93 13.65 8.61 -13.51
N GLY A 94 13.79 9.01 -12.25
CA GLY A 94 14.39 10.30 -11.87
C GLY A 94 15.84 10.47 -12.34
N GLN A 95 16.56 9.36 -12.57
CA GLN A 95 17.94 9.36 -13.05
C GLN A 95 18.09 9.60 -14.56
N LEU A 96 16.98 9.74 -15.30
CA LEU A 96 17.03 10.08 -16.72
C LEU A 96 17.70 11.46 -16.92
N LYS A 97 18.85 11.48 -17.59
CA LYS A 97 19.65 12.70 -17.83
C LYS A 97 18.87 13.79 -18.56
N SER A 98 18.05 13.40 -19.52
CA SER A 98 17.14 14.27 -20.27
C SER A 98 15.83 13.54 -20.55
N LEU A 99 14.78 14.30 -20.79
CA LEU A 99 13.51 13.79 -21.32
C LEU A 99 13.42 14.28 -22.77
N ASP A 100 13.57 13.38 -23.74
CA ASP A 100 13.14 13.68 -25.09
C ASP A 100 11.61 13.70 -25.10
N GLN A 101 11.04 14.91 -25.11
CA GLN A 101 9.61 15.11 -24.91
C GLN A 101 8.79 14.49 -26.04
N ASP A 102 9.27 14.57 -27.28
CA ASP A 102 8.56 14.03 -28.42
C ASP A 102 8.62 12.49 -28.42
N GLU A 103 9.75 11.89 -28.05
CA GLU A 103 9.87 10.44 -27.86
C GLU A 103 8.93 9.94 -26.76
N VAL A 104 8.94 10.57 -25.58
CA VAL A 104 8.08 10.19 -24.46
C VAL A 104 6.61 10.23 -24.86
N ILE A 105 6.19 11.30 -25.54
CA ILE A 105 4.82 11.46 -25.99
C ILE A 105 4.44 10.40 -27.01
N ALA A 106 5.32 10.11 -27.99
CA ALA A 106 5.08 9.06 -28.98
C ALA A 106 4.91 7.68 -28.32
N GLN A 107 5.72 7.36 -27.31
CA GLN A 107 5.59 6.10 -26.58
C GLN A 107 4.28 6.02 -25.79
N ILE A 108 3.86 7.11 -25.15
CA ILE A 108 2.57 7.18 -24.45
C ILE A 108 1.42 6.94 -25.43
N GLN A 109 1.42 7.63 -26.58
CA GLN A 109 0.39 7.46 -27.60
C GLN A 109 0.35 6.01 -28.12
N GLN A 110 1.51 5.40 -28.37
CA GLN A 110 1.56 4.01 -28.82
C GLN A 110 0.99 3.03 -27.78
N VAL A 111 1.30 3.22 -26.50
CA VAL A 111 0.75 2.36 -25.43
C VAL A 111 -0.77 2.49 -25.33
N LEU A 112 -1.30 3.71 -25.44
CA LEU A 112 -2.74 3.94 -25.42
C LEU A 112 -3.45 3.33 -26.63
N ASN A 113 -2.88 3.48 -27.82
CA ASN A 113 -3.41 2.87 -29.04
C ASN A 113 -3.45 1.34 -28.94
N ASP A 114 -2.39 0.74 -28.39
CA ASP A 114 -2.30 -0.71 -28.22
C ASP A 114 -3.33 -1.22 -27.20
N TRP A 115 -3.51 -0.52 -26.07
CA TRP A 115 -4.55 -0.84 -25.09
C TRP A 115 -5.95 -0.73 -25.70
N GLN A 116 -6.21 0.31 -26.49
CA GLN A 116 -7.48 0.47 -27.19
C GLN A 116 -7.72 -0.66 -28.20
N ALA A 117 -6.69 -1.07 -28.96
CA ALA A 117 -6.77 -2.19 -29.90
C ALA A 117 -7.03 -3.53 -29.18
N GLN A 118 -6.60 -3.66 -27.92
CA GLN A 118 -6.92 -4.79 -27.04
C GLN A 118 -8.31 -4.70 -26.40
N GLY A 119 -9.08 -3.65 -26.70
CA GLY A 119 -10.43 -3.43 -26.20
C GLY A 119 -10.49 -2.84 -24.78
N LEU A 120 -9.40 -2.26 -24.29
CA LEU A 120 -9.36 -1.49 -23.06
C LEU A 120 -9.75 -0.02 -23.34
N ALA A 121 -10.35 0.64 -22.36
CA ALA A 121 -10.73 2.04 -22.44
C ALA A 121 -10.20 2.79 -21.21
N PRO A 122 -8.90 3.18 -21.20
CA PRO A 122 -8.36 3.99 -20.12
C PRO A 122 -9.12 5.31 -20.01
N VAL A 123 -9.33 5.77 -18.78
CA VAL A 123 -9.97 7.07 -18.45
C VAL A 123 -8.94 8.15 -18.14
N GLY A 124 -7.67 7.77 -18.00
CA GLY A 124 -6.60 8.70 -17.75
C GLY A 124 -5.21 8.12 -17.96
N VAL A 125 -4.24 9.04 -17.94
CA VAL A 125 -2.81 8.80 -17.97
C VAL A 125 -2.21 9.45 -16.74
N GLU A 126 -1.38 8.71 -16.03
CA GLU A 126 -0.57 9.24 -14.93
C GLU A 126 0.91 9.22 -15.32
N ILE A 127 1.60 10.34 -15.14
CA ILE A 127 3.06 10.37 -15.24
C ILE A 127 3.65 10.21 -13.84
N ASP A 128 4.31 9.07 -13.63
CA ASP A 128 5.10 8.81 -12.43
C ASP A 128 6.54 9.24 -12.69
N HIS A 129 6.91 10.44 -12.24
CA HIS A 129 8.24 10.99 -12.49
C HIS A 129 8.84 11.66 -11.26
N ASP A 130 9.92 11.05 -10.75
CA ASP A 130 10.73 11.56 -9.63
C ASP A 130 11.64 12.71 -10.08
N ALA A 131 11.05 13.78 -10.64
CA ALA A 131 11.79 14.95 -11.07
C ALA A 131 12.47 15.62 -9.86
N GLY A 132 13.77 15.90 -9.96
CA GLY A 132 14.43 16.80 -9.02
C GLY A 132 13.85 18.22 -9.11
N ASN A 133 13.81 18.95 -8.00
CA ASN A 133 13.20 20.29 -7.90
C ASN A 133 13.63 21.25 -9.02
N ALA A 134 14.92 21.25 -9.38
CA ALA A 134 15.48 22.10 -10.43
C ALA A 134 14.90 21.83 -11.84
N ARG A 135 14.28 20.65 -12.06
CA ARG A 135 13.71 20.23 -13.34
C ARG A 135 12.21 20.49 -13.46
N LEU A 136 11.55 20.95 -12.39
CA LEU A 136 10.11 21.21 -12.40
C LEU A 136 9.64 22.19 -13.49
N PRO A 137 10.36 23.28 -13.82
CA PRO A 137 9.99 24.12 -14.94
C PRO A 137 9.93 23.38 -16.28
N ALA A 138 10.96 22.57 -16.58
CA ALA A 138 11.00 21.74 -17.78
C ALA A 138 9.91 20.66 -17.77
N TYR A 139 9.64 20.08 -16.60
CA TYR A 139 8.56 19.10 -16.44
C TYR A 139 7.18 19.73 -16.71
N GLY A 140 6.92 20.94 -16.22
CA GLY A 140 5.69 21.68 -16.51
C GLY A 140 5.52 22.02 -18.00
N GLN A 141 6.61 22.29 -18.73
CA GLN A 141 6.56 22.44 -20.19
C GLN A 141 6.16 21.13 -20.89
N PHE A 142 6.79 20.01 -20.50
CA PHE A 142 6.44 18.68 -21.00
C PHE A 142 4.97 18.33 -20.76
N LEU A 143 4.46 18.56 -19.55
CA LEU A 143 3.05 18.26 -19.21
C LEU A 143 2.06 19.07 -20.07
N ARG A 144 2.35 20.34 -20.35
CA ARG A 144 1.53 21.16 -21.26
C ARG A 144 1.49 20.60 -22.67
N GLN A 145 2.66 20.20 -23.20
CA GLN A 145 2.75 19.59 -24.52
C GLN A 145 2.05 18.23 -24.60
N LEU A 146 2.22 17.39 -23.58
CA LEU A 146 1.52 16.12 -23.48
C LEU A 146 0.01 16.34 -23.45
N ARG A 147 -0.48 17.30 -22.66
CA ARG A 147 -1.90 17.61 -22.55
C ARG A 147 -2.53 18.02 -23.88
N GLN A 148 -1.81 18.77 -24.72
CA GLN A 148 -2.27 19.18 -26.05
C GLN A 148 -2.40 18.00 -27.03
N ARG A 149 -1.61 16.94 -26.85
CA ARG A 149 -1.57 15.77 -27.74
C ARG A 149 -2.42 14.59 -27.27
N LEU A 150 -2.82 14.57 -25.99
CA LEU A 150 -3.73 13.57 -25.45
C LEU A 150 -5.20 13.91 -25.76
N PRO A 151 -6.04 12.92 -26.10
CA PRO A 151 -7.48 13.10 -26.25
C PRO A 151 -8.10 13.83 -25.04
N ALA A 152 -9.02 14.77 -25.31
CA ALA A 152 -9.64 15.59 -24.27
C ALA A 152 -10.44 14.78 -23.23
N SER A 153 -10.87 13.57 -23.59
CA SER A 153 -11.56 12.63 -22.69
C SER A 153 -10.63 11.99 -21.65
N LEU A 154 -9.34 11.86 -21.92
CA LEU A 154 -8.38 11.29 -20.98
C LEU A 154 -7.96 12.33 -19.95
N ARG A 155 -8.07 12.02 -18.66
CA ARG A 155 -7.50 12.85 -17.59
C ARG A 155 -5.99 12.66 -17.52
N LEU A 156 -5.26 13.74 -17.24
CA LEU A 156 -3.83 13.71 -16.98
C LEU A 156 -3.60 13.94 -15.49
N SER A 157 -2.89 13.03 -14.85
CA SER A 157 -2.40 13.16 -13.47
C SER A 157 -0.89 12.94 -13.40
N ILE A 158 -0.31 13.29 -12.26
CA ILE A 158 1.11 13.07 -11.96
C ILE A 158 1.26 12.51 -10.55
N THR A 159 2.30 11.72 -10.34
CA THR A 159 2.85 11.57 -9.00
C THR A 159 3.70 12.79 -8.67
N ALA A 160 3.85 13.07 -7.38
CA ALA A 160 4.59 14.21 -6.90
C ALA A 160 5.29 13.90 -5.58
N LEU A 161 6.48 14.47 -5.41
CA LEU A 161 7.30 14.27 -4.23
C LEU A 161 7.09 15.40 -3.21
N PRO A 162 7.09 15.10 -1.89
CA PRO A 162 7.04 16.13 -0.86
C PRO A 162 8.16 17.17 -0.96
N ALA A 163 9.32 16.79 -1.51
CA ALA A 163 10.46 17.69 -1.76
C ALA A 163 10.10 18.88 -2.67
N TRP A 164 9.03 18.78 -3.47
CA TRP A 164 8.60 19.84 -4.39
C TRP A 164 7.90 21.00 -3.67
N LEU A 165 7.47 20.83 -2.42
CA LEU A 165 6.73 21.83 -1.65
C LEU A 165 7.47 23.17 -1.50
N ASP A 166 8.80 23.15 -1.58
CA ASP A 166 9.64 24.35 -1.47
C ASP A 166 10.00 24.95 -2.84
N SER A 167 9.50 24.38 -3.94
CA SER A 167 9.77 24.87 -5.30
C SER A 167 8.77 25.94 -5.72
N PRO A 168 9.22 27.12 -6.20
CA PRO A 168 8.33 28.15 -6.74
C PRO A 168 7.63 27.72 -8.04
N ALA A 169 8.13 26.67 -8.72
CA ALA A 169 7.53 26.14 -9.93
C ALA A 169 6.34 25.19 -9.66
N LEU A 170 6.16 24.74 -8.42
CA LEU A 170 5.13 23.74 -8.08
C LEU A 170 3.70 24.19 -8.46
N PRO A 171 3.24 25.43 -8.14
CA PRO A 171 1.88 25.86 -8.49
C PRO A 171 1.60 25.78 -9.99
N GLU A 172 2.56 26.16 -10.83
CA GLU A 172 2.42 26.10 -12.28
C GLU A 172 2.32 24.66 -12.77
N VAL A 173 3.18 23.75 -12.26
CA VAL A 173 3.12 22.32 -12.58
C VAL A 173 1.75 21.73 -12.24
N LEU A 174 1.24 21.99 -11.03
CA LEU A 174 -0.06 21.49 -10.58
C LEU A 174 -1.23 22.04 -11.40
N ALA A 175 -1.13 23.27 -11.91
CA ALA A 175 -2.16 23.85 -12.76
C ALA A 175 -2.30 23.16 -14.13
N THR A 176 -1.26 22.45 -14.60
CA THR A 176 -1.27 21.77 -15.91
C THR A 176 -2.03 20.45 -15.94
N VAL A 177 -2.35 19.89 -14.77
CA VAL A 177 -2.93 18.54 -14.62
C VAL A 177 -4.30 18.59 -13.96
N GLN A 178 -5.10 17.56 -14.16
CA GLN A 178 -6.44 17.48 -13.54
C GLN A 178 -6.37 17.06 -12.08
N SER A 179 -5.36 16.29 -11.68
CA SER A 179 -5.11 15.89 -10.29
C SER A 179 -3.63 15.51 -10.07
N SER A 180 -3.19 15.49 -8.82
CA SER A 180 -1.87 15.00 -8.41
C SER A 180 -1.95 13.89 -7.36
N VAL A 181 -0.90 13.08 -7.27
CA VAL A 181 -0.74 12.03 -6.26
C VAL A 181 0.52 12.35 -5.45
N LEU A 182 0.36 12.83 -4.23
CA LEU A 182 1.48 13.10 -3.34
C LEU A 182 1.98 11.78 -2.72
N GLN A 183 3.23 11.43 -3.02
CA GLN A 183 3.87 10.22 -2.53
C GLN A 183 4.49 10.47 -1.14
N VAL A 184 3.79 10.03 -0.10
CA VAL A 184 4.20 10.24 1.31
C VAL A 184 4.96 9.04 1.90
N HIS A 185 5.34 8.08 1.06
CA HIS A 185 6.07 6.86 1.46
C HIS A 185 7.58 6.96 1.19
N ALA A 186 8.10 8.17 0.96
CA ALA A 186 9.53 8.40 0.82
C ALA A 186 10.21 8.22 2.19
N VAL A 187 11.12 7.25 2.28
CA VAL A 187 11.89 6.97 3.48
C VAL A 187 13.03 7.97 3.57
N SER A 188 12.90 8.98 4.43
CA SER A 188 13.97 9.96 4.67
C SER A 188 15.20 9.32 5.34
N ASP A 189 14.98 8.40 6.29
CA ASP A 189 16.01 7.58 6.93
C ASP A 189 15.44 6.19 7.29
N PRO A 190 15.89 5.10 6.64
CA PRO A 190 15.33 3.77 6.88
C PRO A 190 15.52 3.24 8.31
N ARG A 191 16.43 3.86 9.09
CA ARG A 191 16.64 3.51 10.50
C ARG A 191 15.51 4.00 11.40
N LEU A 192 14.76 5.01 10.96
CA LEU A 192 13.63 5.61 11.70
C LEU A 192 12.28 4.95 11.36
N GLY A 193 12.30 3.90 10.53
CA GLY A 193 11.09 3.25 10.00
C GLY A 193 10.80 3.70 8.56
N LEU A 194 9.86 3.01 7.90
CA LEU A 194 9.52 3.29 6.50
C LEU A 194 8.48 4.39 6.32
N PHE A 195 7.81 4.77 7.39
CA PHE A 195 6.66 5.66 7.32
C PHE A 195 6.52 6.45 8.61
N ASP A 196 6.35 7.76 8.48
CA ASP A 196 6.02 8.68 9.58
C ASP A 196 4.63 9.27 9.30
N PRO A 197 3.59 8.88 10.07
CA PRO A 197 2.23 9.36 9.85
C PRO A 197 2.09 10.87 10.11
N ASP A 198 2.84 11.43 11.06
CA ASP A 198 2.77 12.86 11.40
C ASP A 198 3.41 13.70 10.29
N GLN A 199 4.53 13.23 9.73
CA GLN A 199 5.16 13.87 8.59
C GLN A 199 4.26 13.80 7.34
N ALA A 200 3.66 12.64 7.06
CA ALA A 200 2.71 12.47 5.97
C ALA A 200 1.52 13.43 6.08
N ARG A 201 0.96 13.59 7.30
CA ARG A 201 -0.11 14.56 7.58
C ARG A 201 0.34 16.00 7.31
N ARG A 202 1.52 16.41 7.82
CA ARG A 202 2.07 17.76 7.56
C ARG A 202 2.27 18.03 6.07
N TRP A 203 2.76 17.04 5.32
CA TRP A 203 2.90 17.19 3.86
C TRP A 203 1.56 17.34 3.17
N ALA A 204 0.55 16.55 3.54
CA ALA A 204 -0.80 16.67 2.98
C ALA A 204 -1.42 18.06 3.24
N GLU A 205 -1.24 18.60 4.45
CA GLU A 205 -1.71 19.93 4.81
C GLU A 205 -0.99 21.02 4.01
N ARG A 206 0.34 20.98 3.92
CA ARG A 206 1.11 21.92 3.09
C ARG A 206 0.72 21.83 1.62
N TRP A 207 0.52 20.62 1.10
CA TRP A 207 0.10 20.39 -0.29
C TRP A 207 -1.26 21.00 -0.56
N SER A 208 -2.21 20.84 0.37
CA SER A 208 -3.56 21.43 0.29
C SER A 208 -3.56 22.96 0.24
N ALA A 209 -2.53 23.61 0.77
CA ALA A 209 -2.37 25.07 0.73
C ALA A 209 -1.83 25.57 -0.62
N VAL A 210 -1.21 24.68 -1.42
CA VAL A 210 -0.59 25.03 -2.71
C VAL A 210 -1.49 24.65 -3.89
N THR A 211 -2.11 23.46 -3.85
CA THR A 211 -2.96 22.98 -4.95
C THR A 211 -4.33 23.64 -4.94
N THR A 212 -4.84 23.96 -6.13
CA THR A 212 -6.26 24.31 -6.35
C THR A 212 -7.04 23.14 -6.98
N ARG A 213 -6.35 22.05 -7.29
CA ARG A 213 -6.88 20.84 -7.94
C ARG A 213 -7.00 19.69 -6.92
N PRO A 214 -7.92 18.74 -7.16
CA PRO A 214 -7.97 17.51 -6.37
C PRO A 214 -6.63 16.81 -6.32
N PHE A 215 -6.26 16.29 -5.15
CA PHE A 215 -5.07 15.46 -5.00
C PHE A 215 -5.37 14.20 -4.19
N TYR A 216 -4.50 13.22 -4.32
CA TYR A 216 -4.56 11.95 -3.60
C TYR A 216 -3.27 11.76 -2.81
N LEU A 217 -3.32 10.95 -1.75
CA LEU A 217 -2.11 10.49 -1.05
C LEU A 217 -1.78 9.05 -1.43
N ALA A 218 -0.57 8.80 -1.91
CA ALA A 218 -0.07 7.44 -2.10
C ALA A 218 0.54 6.91 -0.79
N LEU A 219 -0.16 5.96 -0.17
CA LEU A 219 0.20 5.35 1.11
C LEU A 219 0.91 4.00 0.89
N PRO A 220 1.88 3.64 1.76
CA PRO A 220 2.57 2.37 1.65
C PRO A 220 1.70 1.24 2.19
N ALA A 221 1.50 0.19 1.38
CA ALA A 221 0.99 -1.12 1.80
C ALA A 221 2.06 -2.21 1.60
N TYR A 222 3.32 -1.80 1.68
CA TYR A 222 4.48 -2.61 1.34
C TYR A 222 5.67 -2.36 2.26
N GLY A 223 6.73 -3.10 2.00
CA GLY A 223 8.01 -3.04 2.69
C GLY A 223 9.19 -2.98 1.73
N VAL A 224 10.34 -2.60 2.26
CA VAL A 224 11.61 -2.55 1.54
C VAL A 224 12.61 -3.49 2.22
N ALA A 225 13.56 -3.99 1.44
CA ALA A 225 14.72 -4.68 1.99
C ALA A 225 15.84 -3.67 2.24
N LEU A 226 16.41 -3.68 3.44
CA LEU A 226 17.69 -3.04 3.74
C LEU A 226 18.79 -4.07 3.59
N LEU A 227 19.77 -3.73 2.76
CA LEU A 227 20.98 -4.49 2.56
C LEU A 227 22.10 -3.77 3.32
N THR A 228 22.62 -4.40 4.37
CA THR A 228 23.78 -3.87 5.07
C THR A 228 25.00 -3.96 4.16
N GLN A 229 25.94 -3.02 4.30
CA GLN A 229 27.23 -3.07 3.63
C GLN A 229 28.34 -3.08 4.68
N GLU A 230 29.48 -3.70 4.38
CA GLU A 230 30.64 -3.76 5.29
C GLU A 230 31.21 -2.37 5.61
N SER A 231 30.99 -1.39 4.72
CA SER A 231 31.22 0.03 5.01
C SER A 231 30.23 0.90 4.21
N GLY A 232 29.64 1.91 4.85
CA GLY A 232 28.69 2.85 4.21
C GLY A 232 27.26 2.78 4.75
N ALA A 233 26.38 3.61 4.19
CA ALA A 233 24.95 3.61 4.51
C ALA A 233 24.27 2.36 3.90
N PRO A 234 23.26 1.77 4.59
CA PRO A 234 22.53 0.62 4.06
C PRO A 234 21.84 0.95 2.74
N VAL A 235 21.82 0.00 1.80
CA VAL A 235 21.14 0.15 0.51
C VAL A 235 19.70 -0.30 0.63
N VAL A 236 18.78 0.51 0.09
CA VAL A 236 17.34 0.24 0.09
C VAL A 236 16.96 -0.44 -1.22
N GLU A 237 16.55 -1.70 -1.13
CA GLU A 237 15.94 -2.47 -2.19
C GLU A 237 14.40 -2.35 -2.11
N SER A 238 13.81 -1.52 -2.97
CA SER A 238 12.36 -1.32 -3.06
C SER A 238 11.74 -2.11 -4.21
N GLU A 239 12.16 -1.86 -5.46
CA GLU A 239 11.47 -2.36 -6.67
C GLU A 239 12.20 -3.43 -7.48
N VAL A 240 13.53 -3.39 -7.49
CA VAL A 240 14.38 -4.28 -8.28
C VAL A 240 15.25 -5.05 -7.29
N PRO A 241 15.27 -6.39 -7.33
CA PRO A 241 16.19 -7.17 -6.51
C PRO A 241 17.63 -6.74 -6.74
N ILE A 242 18.36 -6.49 -5.66
CA ILE A 242 19.79 -6.22 -5.69
C ILE A 242 20.46 -7.50 -5.22
N ASP A 243 21.28 -8.09 -6.09
CA ASP A 243 22.03 -9.30 -5.80
C ASP A 243 23.31 -8.95 -5.03
N LEU A 244 23.14 -8.62 -3.75
CA LEU A 244 24.22 -8.47 -2.79
C LEU A 244 24.10 -9.61 -1.78
N GLY A 245 25.18 -10.36 -1.57
CA GLY A 245 25.27 -11.44 -0.57
C GLY A 245 25.30 -10.95 0.89
N SER A 246 24.81 -9.74 1.17
CA SER A 246 24.86 -9.13 2.50
C SER A 246 23.61 -9.43 3.33
N GLU A 247 23.67 -9.13 4.63
CA GLU A 247 22.55 -9.34 5.54
C GLU A 247 21.35 -8.50 5.10
N ARG A 248 20.24 -9.19 4.76
CA ARG A 248 19.01 -8.58 4.25
C ARG A 248 17.98 -8.48 5.36
N ARG A 249 17.60 -7.25 5.72
CA ARG A 249 16.54 -6.96 6.67
C ARG A 249 15.32 -6.39 5.97
N GLU A 250 14.22 -7.13 5.95
CA GLU A 250 12.94 -6.63 5.43
C GLU A 250 12.30 -5.68 6.47
N LEU A 251 12.00 -4.46 6.06
CA LEU A 251 11.18 -3.50 6.80
C LEU A 251 9.82 -3.42 6.14
N LEU A 252 8.74 -3.31 6.91
CA LEU A 252 7.38 -3.13 6.39
C LEU A 252 6.77 -1.88 7.01
N ALA A 253 5.95 -1.15 6.25
CA ALA A 253 5.08 -0.15 6.83
C ALA A 253 4.15 -0.83 7.85
N ASP A 254 4.01 -0.27 9.05
CA ASP A 254 3.11 -0.80 10.07
C ASP A 254 1.65 -0.48 9.70
N PRO A 255 0.79 -1.49 9.47
CA PRO A 255 -0.61 -1.25 9.15
C PRO A 255 -1.35 -0.43 10.20
N GLN A 256 -0.97 -0.50 11.48
CA GLN A 256 -1.61 0.26 12.55
C GLN A 256 -1.31 1.77 12.44
N GLN A 257 -0.06 2.14 12.13
CA GLN A 257 0.33 3.54 11.93
C GLN A 257 -0.37 4.14 10.71
N VAL A 258 -0.42 3.40 9.60
CA VAL A 258 -1.08 3.84 8.37
C VAL A 258 -2.60 3.93 8.56
N ALA A 259 -3.21 2.98 9.27
CA ALA A 259 -4.64 3.04 9.63
C ALA A 259 -4.95 4.25 10.52
N GLY A 260 -4.08 4.58 11.48
CA GLY A 260 -4.19 5.78 12.31
C GLY A 260 -4.20 7.07 11.49
N LEU A 261 -3.25 7.21 10.54
CA LEU A 261 -3.25 8.35 9.62
C LEU A 261 -4.52 8.36 8.75
N ALA A 262 -4.90 7.23 8.16
CA ALA A 262 -6.08 7.16 7.30
C ALA A 262 -7.36 7.55 8.06
N ALA A 263 -7.51 7.12 9.32
CA ALA A 263 -8.60 7.54 10.18
C ALA A 263 -8.57 9.05 10.46
N SER A 264 -7.39 9.61 10.77
CA SER A 264 -7.20 11.05 10.96
C SER A 264 -7.58 11.86 9.71
N LEU A 265 -7.18 11.42 8.52
CA LEU A 265 -7.51 12.08 7.25
C LEU A 265 -8.99 11.97 6.88
N ARG A 266 -9.66 10.86 7.23
CA ARG A 266 -11.12 10.73 7.05
C ARG A 266 -11.89 11.64 8.00
N ALA A 267 -11.42 11.79 9.23
CA ALA A 267 -12.06 12.63 10.25
C ALA A 267 -11.90 14.13 9.95
N ASP A 268 -10.72 14.54 9.47
CA ASP A 268 -10.40 15.93 9.14
C ASP A 268 -9.57 15.99 7.84
N PRO A 269 -10.23 15.90 6.67
CA PRO A 269 -9.54 15.88 5.38
C PRO A 269 -8.99 17.25 5.02
N PRO A 270 -7.69 17.37 4.66
CA PRO A 270 -7.14 18.57 4.04
C PRO A 270 -7.95 19.00 2.82
N LYS A 271 -8.03 20.31 2.55
CA LYS A 271 -8.76 20.84 1.39
C LYS A 271 -8.27 20.19 0.10
N HIS A 272 -9.18 19.85 -0.80
CA HIS A 272 -8.89 19.20 -2.08
C HIS A 272 -8.34 17.76 -1.99
N LEU A 273 -8.19 17.17 -0.81
CA LEU A 273 -7.89 15.74 -0.70
C LEU A 273 -9.10 14.93 -1.18
N ALA A 274 -8.91 14.21 -2.28
CA ALA A 274 -9.96 13.42 -2.93
C ALA A 274 -9.95 11.95 -2.53
N GLY A 275 -8.79 11.41 -2.15
CA GLY A 275 -8.69 10.00 -1.82
C GLY A 275 -7.29 9.52 -1.44
N LEU A 276 -7.21 8.24 -1.13
CA LEU A 276 -6.02 7.48 -0.80
C LEU A 276 -5.75 6.47 -1.91
N ILE A 277 -4.47 6.29 -2.25
CA ILE A 277 -4.04 5.32 -3.25
C ILE A 277 -3.04 4.38 -2.59
N TRP A 278 -3.28 3.08 -2.74
CA TRP A 278 -2.48 2.05 -2.09
C TRP A 278 -1.44 1.51 -3.06
N PHE A 279 -0.18 1.59 -2.68
CA PHE A 279 0.91 0.93 -3.39
C PHE A 279 1.26 -0.36 -2.65
N ARG A 280 0.94 -1.54 -3.18
CA ARG A 280 0.30 -1.89 -4.47
C ARG A 280 -0.64 -3.09 -4.27
N LEU A 281 -1.37 -3.52 -5.31
CA LEU A 281 -2.17 -4.75 -5.32
C LEU A 281 -1.29 -5.94 -4.87
N PRO A 282 -1.57 -6.52 -3.69
CA PRO A 282 -0.82 -7.66 -3.20
C PRO A 282 -1.25 -8.93 -3.95
N LEU A 283 -0.26 -9.73 -4.32
CA LEU A 283 -0.46 -11.04 -4.90
C LEU A 283 -0.12 -12.12 -3.89
N ALA A 284 -0.73 -13.29 -4.03
CA ALA A 284 -0.37 -14.45 -3.22
C ALA A 284 1.14 -14.74 -3.35
N GLY A 285 1.83 -14.83 -2.21
CA GLY A 285 3.28 -15.05 -2.15
C GLY A 285 4.15 -13.79 -2.25
N ASP A 286 3.57 -12.59 -2.42
CA ASP A 286 4.33 -11.35 -2.32
C ASP A 286 4.82 -11.15 -0.87
N ARG A 287 6.14 -11.27 -0.68
CA ARG A 287 6.75 -11.17 0.64
C ARG A 287 6.79 -9.74 1.16
N ARG A 288 6.74 -8.75 0.27
CA ARG A 288 6.93 -7.33 0.60
C ARG A 288 5.64 -6.53 0.57
N ALA A 289 4.51 -7.09 0.16
CA ALA A 289 3.21 -6.45 0.33
C ALA A 289 2.49 -7.00 1.57
N TRP A 290 1.65 -6.18 2.21
CA TRP A 290 0.66 -6.71 3.14
C TRP A 290 -0.24 -7.73 2.45
N SER A 291 -0.85 -8.65 3.20
CA SER A 291 -1.93 -9.45 2.62
C SER A 291 -3.07 -8.57 2.13
N LEU A 292 -3.82 -9.06 1.14
CA LEU A 292 -4.99 -8.34 0.63
C LEU A 292 -6.02 -8.08 1.73
N THR A 293 -6.21 -9.04 2.65
CA THR A 293 -7.08 -8.91 3.82
C THR A 293 -6.69 -7.72 4.70
N THR A 294 -5.40 -7.59 5.02
CA THR A 294 -4.88 -6.46 5.81
C THR A 294 -5.05 -5.14 5.07
N LEU A 295 -4.66 -5.09 3.80
CA LEU A 295 -4.83 -3.89 2.98
C LEU A 295 -6.29 -3.44 2.92
N ALA A 296 -7.21 -4.36 2.67
CA ALA A 296 -8.64 -4.08 2.58
C ALA A 296 -9.21 -3.57 3.92
N ALA A 297 -8.81 -4.17 5.05
CA ALA A 297 -9.22 -3.72 6.37
C ALA A 297 -8.75 -2.28 6.66
N VAL A 298 -7.50 -1.94 6.34
CA VAL A 298 -6.97 -0.57 6.48
C VAL A 298 -7.72 0.42 5.55
N ALA A 299 -7.95 0.02 4.29
CA ALA A 299 -8.64 0.85 3.30
C ALA A 299 -10.11 1.13 3.66
N ARG A 300 -10.79 0.19 4.31
CA ARG A 300 -12.14 0.40 4.85
C ARG A 300 -12.16 1.18 6.17
N GLY A 301 -11.06 1.16 6.92
CA GLY A 301 -11.01 1.71 8.28
C GLY A 301 -11.55 0.75 9.34
N ASP A 302 -11.48 -0.56 9.07
CA ASP A 302 -11.87 -1.60 10.02
C ASP A 302 -10.93 -1.62 11.23
N ALA A 303 -11.43 -2.05 12.39
CA ALA A 303 -10.58 -2.35 13.53
C ALA A 303 -9.60 -3.48 13.18
N LEU A 304 -8.31 -3.22 13.36
CA LEU A 304 -7.26 -4.20 13.07
C LEU A 304 -7.05 -5.13 14.27
N THR A 305 -7.18 -6.42 14.03
CA THR A 305 -7.12 -7.47 15.05
C THR A 305 -6.06 -8.50 14.68
N ARG A 306 -5.13 -8.75 15.62
CA ARG A 306 -4.21 -9.88 15.54
C ARG A 306 -4.83 -11.05 16.30
N ARG A 307 -5.07 -12.16 15.61
CA ARG A 307 -5.61 -13.37 16.23
C ARG A 307 -4.86 -14.59 15.71
N LEU A 308 -3.81 -14.94 16.42
CA LEU A 308 -3.01 -16.13 16.15
C LEU A 308 -3.53 -17.29 17.00
N VAL A 309 -3.86 -18.40 16.34
CA VAL A 309 -4.34 -19.61 17.01
C VAL A 309 -3.53 -20.81 16.56
N VAL A 310 -3.41 -21.80 17.44
CA VAL A 310 -2.86 -23.10 17.07
C VAL A 310 -3.99 -23.97 16.55
N GLN A 311 -3.77 -24.56 15.38
CA GLN A 311 -4.61 -25.61 14.84
C GLN A 311 -3.84 -26.92 14.88
N LEU A 312 -4.51 -27.97 15.36
CA LEU A 312 -3.98 -29.32 15.44
C LEU A 312 -4.78 -30.20 14.47
N ALA A 313 -4.10 -30.99 13.67
CA ALA A 313 -4.71 -32.07 12.89
C ALA A 313 -4.15 -33.40 13.38
N GLU A 314 -5.00 -34.20 14.03
CA GLU A 314 -4.63 -35.50 14.58
C GLU A 314 -4.89 -36.63 13.57
N ARG A 315 -3.93 -37.56 13.45
CA ARG A 315 -4.08 -38.85 12.77
C ARG A 315 -3.29 -39.92 13.54
N ASP A 316 -3.98 -40.89 14.14
CA ASP A 316 -3.36 -42.03 14.85
C ASP A 316 -2.27 -41.62 15.86
N GLY A 317 -2.59 -40.64 16.71
CA GLY A 317 -1.67 -40.10 17.73
C GLY A 317 -0.55 -39.21 17.20
N LEU A 318 -0.47 -38.97 15.88
CA LEU A 318 0.37 -37.95 15.27
C LEU A 318 -0.43 -36.65 15.12
N TYR A 319 0.11 -35.55 15.61
CA TYR A 319 -0.48 -34.22 15.54
C TYR A 319 0.36 -33.35 14.62
N ASP A 320 -0.22 -32.90 13.52
CA ASP A 320 0.32 -31.79 12.74
C ASP A 320 -0.06 -30.48 13.41
N ILE A 321 0.94 -29.64 13.69
CA ILE A 321 0.77 -28.40 14.44
C ILE A 321 0.95 -27.23 13.47
N ALA A 322 -0.09 -26.42 13.34
CA ALA A 322 -0.09 -25.23 12.51
C ALA A 322 -0.47 -23.98 13.30
N LEU A 323 0.14 -22.86 12.94
CA LEU A 323 -0.26 -21.53 13.37
C LEU A 323 -1.18 -20.93 12.31
N VAL A 324 -2.34 -20.42 12.70
CA VAL A 324 -3.31 -19.80 11.82
C VAL A 324 -3.55 -18.36 12.26
N ASN A 325 -3.50 -17.42 11.31
CA ASN A 325 -3.92 -16.05 11.56
C ASN A 325 -5.39 -15.89 11.18
N GLN A 326 -6.27 -15.91 12.17
CA GLN A 326 -7.71 -15.70 12.02
C GLN A 326 -8.11 -14.21 12.10
N GLY A 327 -7.14 -13.32 12.30
CA GLY A 327 -7.36 -11.88 12.31
C GLY A 327 -7.35 -11.28 10.90
N ASN A 328 -7.57 -9.98 10.84
CA ASN A 328 -7.45 -9.18 9.61
C ASN A 328 -6.14 -8.37 9.56
N LEU A 329 -5.24 -8.56 10.52
CA LEU A 329 -3.93 -7.91 10.56
C LEU A 329 -2.83 -8.95 10.39
N ASP A 330 -1.99 -8.75 9.37
CA ASP A 330 -0.72 -9.47 9.20
C ASP A 330 0.09 -9.39 10.50
N SER A 331 0.63 -10.52 10.93
CA SER A 331 1.32 -10.60 12.22
C SER A 331 2.73 -11.18 12.05
N PRO A 332 3.72 -10.72 12.82
CA PRO A 332 4.96 -11.47 12.95
C PRO A 332 4.68 -12.87 13.49
N TRP A 333 5.57 -13.81 13.18
CA TRP A 333 5.58 -15.10 13.84
C TRP A 333 5.84 -14.90 15.34
N PRO A 334 5.05 -15.55 16.23
CA PRO A 334 5.24 -15.50 17.67
C PRO A 334 6.66 -15.87 18.06
N GLN A 335 7.25 -15.14 19.01
CA GLN A 335 8.55 -15.49 19.56
C GLN A 335 8.55 -16.88 20.21
N ARG A 336 7.47 -17.20 20.94
CA ARG A 336 7.34 -18.48 21.64
C ARG A 336 5.92 -19.02 21.52
N LEU A 337 5.82 -20.34 21.37
CA LEU A 337 4.57 -21.07 21.39
C LEU A 337 4.69 -22.30 22.28
N THR A 338 3.78 -22.46 23.24
CA THR A 338 3.79 -23.61 24.13
C THR A 338 2.55 -24.46 23.96
N LEU A 339 2.71 -25.79 24.06
CA LEU A 339 1.62 -26.76 24.00
C LEU A 339 1.71 -27.69 25.21
N SER A 340 0.64 -27.78 25.99
CA SER A 340 0.49 -28.80 27.02
C SER A 340 0.21 -30.17 26.38
N VAL A 341 1.06 -31.15 26.70
CA VAL A 341 1.06 -32.48 26.05
C VAL A 341 1.20 -33.61 27.07
N GLY A 342 0.79 -34.81 26.69
CA GLY A 342 0.99 -36.05 27.45
C GLY A 342 1.65 -37.12 26.60
N GLY A 343 2.64 -37.83 27.17
CA GLY A 343 3.27 -39.03 26.59
C GLY A 343 3.72 -38.85 25.13
N CYS A 344 4.67 -37.96 24.88
CA CYS A 344 5.18 -37.73 23.52
C CYS A 344 6.44 -38.55 23.25
N ASP A 345 6.37 -39.40 22.22
CA ASP A 345 7.44 -40.33 21.83
C ASP A 345 8.31 -39.80 20.69
N GLY A 346 7.82 -38.80 19.95
CA GLY A 346 8.56 -38.17 18.86
C GLY A 346 8.00 -36.80 18.53
N VAL A 347 8.87 -35.83 18.34
CA VAL A 347 8.49 -34.44 18.06
C VAL A 347 9.50 -33.79 17.14
N ASP A 348 9.06 -32.84 16.33
CA ASP A 348 9.96 -32.03 15.51
C ASP A 348 9.37 -30.64 15.22
N ALA A 349 10.26 -29.67 15.01
CA ALA A 349 9.89 -28.33 14.55
C ALA A 349 10.18 -28.16 13.06
N LEU A 350 9.29 -27.45 12.37
CA LEU A 350 9.49 -27.07 10.98
C LEU A 350 10.23 -25.73 10.87
N ALA A 351 10.74 -25.45 9.65
CA ALA A 351 11.63 -24.33 9.37
C ALA A 351 11.16 -23.01 10.00
N GLY A 352 12.04 -22.39 10.79
CA GLY A 352 11.78 -21.11 11.46
C GLY A 352 11.50 -21.22 12.96
N TYR A 353 11.29 -22.44 13.48
CA TYR A 353 11.21 -22.73 14.90
C TYR A 353 12.23 -23.80 15.32
N THR A 354 12.66 -23.72 16.57
CA THR A 354 13.30 -24.82 17.29
C THR A 354 12.35 -25.33 18.37
N LEU A 355 12.50 -26.58 18.79
CA LEU A 355 11.63 -27.23 19.76
C LEU A 355 12.40 -27.68 20.99
N GLN A 356 11.87 -27.36 22.16
CA GLN A 356 12.27 -27.94 23.44
C GLN A 356 11.12 -28.75 24.02
N GLN A 357 11.37 -30.00 24.36
CA GLN A 357 10.43 -30.89 25.06
C GLN A 357 10.82 -30.98 26.53
N THR A 358 9.87 -30.70 27.42
CA THR A 358 9.95 -30.97 28.86
C THR A 358 8.74 -31.80 29.28
N PRO A 359 8.74 -32.45 30.47
CA PRO A 359 7.60 -33.23 30.91
C PRO A 359 6.31 -32.39 30.91
N GLY A 360 5.33 -32.82 30.12
CA GLY A 360 4.03 -32.15 30.02
C GLY A 360 3.96 -30.97 29.04
N LEU A 361 5.07 -30.57 28.40
CA LEU A 361 5.14 -29.33 27.62
C LEU A 361 6.05 -29.41 26.41
N LEU A 362 5.56 -28.91 25.28
CA LEU A 362 6.36 -28.59 24.09
C LEU A 362 6.50 -27.08 23.98
N THR A 363 7.72 -26.59 23.75
CA THR A 363 8.01 -25.17 23.57
C THR A 363 8.69 -24.94 22.23
N PHE A 364 7.98 -24.31 21.31
CA PHE A 364 8.51 -23.84 20.04
C PHE A 364 9.06 -22.42 20.23
N THR A 365 10.34 -22.23 19.92
CA THR A 365 11.01 -20.91 19.96
C THR A 365 11.39 -20.50 18.56
N ARG A 366 11.01 -19.28 18.17
CA ARG A 366 11.30 -18.74 16.84
C ARG A 366 12.80 -18.51 16.68
N ILE A 367 13.38 -19.06 15.61
CA ILE A 367 14.80 -18.89 15.27
C ILE A 367 15.02 -18.03 14.02
N ARG A 368 13.93 -17.68 13.32
CA ARG A 368 13.95 -16.81 12.15
C ARG A 368 12.74 -15.88 12.15
N GLU A 369 12.96 -14.63 11.76
CA GLU A 369 11.87 -13.69 11.51
C GLU A 369 10.96 -14.16 10.36
N GLY A 370 9.68 -13.88 10.50
CA GLY A 370 8.71 -14.15 9.46
C GLY A 370 7.37 -13.51 9.75
N ARG A 371 6.53 -13.45 8.72
CA ARG A 371 5.19 -12.88 8.77
C ARG A 371 4.17 -13.97 8.45
N LEU A 372 3.06 -13.97 9.18
CA LEU A 372 1.87 -14.74 8.85
C LEU A 372 0.79 -13.78 8.37
N ALA A 373 0.53 -13.82 7.06
CA ALA A 373 -0.52 -13.05 6.43
C ALA A 373 -1.89 -13.32 7.10
N ALA A 374 -2.75 -12.30 7.16
CA ALA A 374 -4.12 -12.47 7.63
C ALA A 374 -4.87 -13.53 6.79
N GLY A 375 -5.52 -14.47 7.46
CA GLY A 375 -6.18 -15.64 6.85
C GLY A 375 -5.24 -16.77 6.43
N ALA A 376 -3.92 -16.61 6.58
CA ALA A 376 -2.96 -17.66 6.24
C ALA A 376 -2.70 -18.61 7.40
N GLN A 377 -2.21 -19.80 7.06
CA GLN A 377 -1.72 -20.79 8.00
C GLN A 377 -0.28 -21.19 7.68
N ARG A 378 0.45 -21.62 8.71
CA ARG A 378 1.81 -22.11 8.62
C ARG A 378 1.98 -23.32 9.51
N ALA A 379 2.49 -24.42 8.95
CA ALA A 379 2.93 -25.55 9.75
C ALA A 379 4.18 -25.15 10.57
N ILE A 380 4.16 -25.46 11.87
CA ILE A 380 5.25 -25.12 12.81
C ILE A 380 5.98 -26.35 13.34
N GLY A 381 5.38 -27.53 13.25
CA GLY A 381 5.95 -28.77 13.75
C GLY A 381 4.95 -29.92 13.70
N TRP A 382 5.40 -31.07 14.18
CA TRP A 382 4.54 -32.21 14.44
C TRP A 382 4.96 -32.88 15.74
N ALA A 383 4.03 -33.60 16.36
CA ALA A 383 4.28 -34.33 17.58
C ALA A 383 3.46 -35.63 17.61
N ARG A 384 4.09 -36.75 17.99
CA ARG A 384 3.42 -38.00 18.31
C ARG A 384 3.26 -38.08 19.82
N CYS A 385 2.04 -37.89 20.30
CA CYS A 385 1.71 -37.79 21.72
C CYS A 385 0.47 -38.62 22.04
N THR A 386 0.35 -39.12 23.27
CA THR A 386 -0.89 -39.77 23.72
C THR A 386 -2.03 -38.77 23.86
N LYS A 387 -1.72 -37.49 24.18
CA LYS A 387 -2.70 -36.40 24.21
C LYS A 387 -2.03 -35.05 23.99
N ILE A 388 -2.70 -34.14 23.27
CA ILE A 388 -2.40 -32.69 23.29
C ILE A 388 -3.66 -31.97 23.78
N ASP A 389 -3.51 -31.08 24.77
CA ASP A 389 -4.65 -30.35 25.33
C ASP A 389 -5.12 -29.25 24.37
N GLN A 390 -6.32 -29.41 23.81
CA GLN A 390 -6.92 -28.44 22.89
C GLN A 390 -7.40 -27.21 23.68
N GLY A 391 -6.50 -26.24 23.85
CA GLY A 391 -6.76 -25.00 24.60
C GLY A 391 -5.65 -24.65 25.61
N GLY A 392 -4.81 -25.62 25.97
CA GLY A 392 -3.61 -25.43 26.80
C GLY A 392 -2.41 -24.90 26.00
N PHE A 393 -2.64 -23.94 25.11
CA PHE A 393 -1.59 -23.34 24.29
C PHE A 393 -1.45 -21.86 24.57
N ASN A 394 -0.20 -21.40 24.70
CA ASN A 394 0.10 -19.98 24.83
C ASN A 394 0.92 -19.53 23.63
N VAL A 395 0.52 -18.39 23.07
CA VAL A 395 1.21 -17.74 21.96
C VAL A 395 1.76 -16.42 22.47
N ASP A 396 3.08 -16.34 22.62
CA ASP A 396 3.80 -15.17 23.12
C ASP A 396 4.36 -14.38 21.91
N PRO A 397 3.93 -13.11 21.69
CA PRO A 397 4.23 -12.35 20.48
C PRO A 397 5.72 -12.12 20.19
#